data_AF-A0A1G3V787-F1
#
_entry.id   AF-A0A1G3V787-F1
#
_cell.length_a   1.000
_cell.length_b   1.000
_cell.length_c   1.000
_cell.angle_alpha   90.00
_cell.angle_beta   90.00
_cell.angle_gamma   90.00
#
_symmetry.space_group_name_H-M   'P 1'
#
loop_
_entity.id
_entity.type
_entity.pdbx_description
1 polymer ?
#
loop_
_entity_poly.entity_id
_entity_poly.type
_entity_poly.pdbx_seq_one_letter_code
_entity_poly.pdbx_strand_id
1 'polypeptide(L)' 'MTGAGNQEIGDAIEEAEKIAKEENLTRSELIREALRRYIAERELRHLQRYGMKKAKELGLTEEDVQRLIDEYRAEQANA' A
#
# COMPACT_ATOMS: atom_id res chain seq x y z
N MET A 1 -6.93 32.57 5.17
CA MET A 1 -6.22 31.33 4.78
C MET A 1 -7.12 30.29 4.10
N THR A 2 -8.38 30.60 3.79
CA THR A 2 -9.37 29.63 3.24
C THR A 2 -9.34 29.47 1.71
N GLY A 3 -8.62 30.32 0.98
CA GLY A 3 -8.56 30.28 -0.49
C GLY A 3 -7.56 29.27 -1.07
N ALA A 4 -6.44 29.02 -0.40
CA ALA A 4 -5.36 28.17 -0.92
C ALA A 4 -5.76 26.69 -1.01
N GLY A 5 -6.42 26.14 0.02
CA GLY A 5 -6.86 24.74 0.02
C GLY A 5 -7.96 24.43 -0.99
N ASN A 6 -8.77 25.41 -1.38
CA ASN A 6 -9.76 25.23 -2.46
C ASN A 6 -9.11 25.23 -3.85
N GLN A 7 -8.03 26.00 -4.02
CA GLN A 7 -7.29 26.05 -5.28
C GLN A 7 -6.51 24.75 -5.51
N GLU A 8 -5.85 24.22 -4.47
CA GLU A 8 -5.10 22.95 -4.55
C GLU A 8 -5.96 21.76 -4.98
N ILE A 9 -7.22 21.68 -4.50
CA ILE A 9 -8.16 20.63 -4.92
C ILE A 9 -8.58 20.84 -6.38
N GLY A 10 -8.78 22.08 -6.81
CA GLY A 10 -9.09 22.42 -8.20
C GLY A 10 -7.99 21.96 -9.16
N ASP A 11 -6.74 22.32 -8.86
CA ASP A 11 -5.57 21.95 -9.64
C ASP A 11 -5.42 20.42 -9.75
N ALA A 12 -5.64 19.70 -8.64
CA ALA A 12 -5.60 18.24 -8.62
C ALA A 12 -6.71 17.59 -9.48
N ILE A 13 -7.90 18.20 -9.51
CA ILE A 13 -9.01 17.72 -10.35
C ILE A 13 -8.69 17.94 -11.83
N GLU A 14 -8.15 19.12 -12.19
CA GLU A 14 -7.75 19.40 -13.58
C GLU A 14 -6.68 18.43 -14.07
N GLU A 15 -5.71 18.11 -13.22
CA GLU A 15 -4.66 17.16 -13.57
C GLU A 15 -5.21 15.74 -13.70
N ALA A 16 -6.10 15.31 -12.80
CA ALA A 16 -6.79 14.02 -12.90
C ALA A 16 -7.61 13.90 -14.19
N GLU A 17 -8.21 14.99 -14.69
CA GLU A 17 -8.92 14.98 -15.96
C GLU A 17 -8.00 14.80 -17.17
N LYS A 18 -6.80 15.39 -17.15
CA LYS A 18 -5.82 15.19 -18.22
C LYS A 18 -5.35 13.74 -18.27
N ILE A 19 -4.95 13.19 -17.11
CA ILE A 19 -4.50 11.80 -16.99
C ILE A 19 -5.62 10.84 -17.44
N ALA A 20 -6.85 11.06 -16.99
CA ALA A 20 -7.97 10.21 -17.37
C ALA A 20 -8.20 10.22 -18.90
N LYS A 21 -8.10 11.39 -19.55
CA LYS A 21 -8.19 11.48 -21.02
C LYS A 21 -7.07 10.73 -21.73
N GLU A 22 -5.83 10.87 -21.26
CA GLU A 22 -4.66 10.18 -21.83
C GLU A 22 -4.79 8.65 -21.72
N GLU A 23 -5.35 8.17 -20.61
CA GLU A 23 -5.52 6.74 -20.33
C GLU A 23 -6.85 6.15 -20.83
N ASN A 24 -7.69 6.93 -21.53
CA ASN A 24 -9.05 6.55 -21.93
C ASN A 24 -9.93 6.09 -20.76
N LEU A 25 -9.78 6.74 -19.61
CA LEU A 25 -10.57 6.53 -18.40
C LEU A 25 -11.50 7.72 -18.16
N THR A 26 -12.55 7.50 -17.38
CA THR A 26 -13.30 8.58 -16.75
C THR A 26 -12.59 9.08 -15.49
N ARG A 27 -12.81 10.35 -15.14
CA ARG A 27 -12.31 10.94 -13.88
C ARG A 27 -12.68 10.09 -12.64
N SER A 28 -13.89 9.53 -12.62
CA SER A 28 -14.37 8.68 -11.53
C SER A 28 -13.64 7.34 -11.43
N GLU A 29 -13.21 6.77 -12.56
CA GLU A 29 -12.41 5.53 -12.59
C GLU A 29 -11.00 5.79 -12.06
N LEU A 30 -10.35 6.86 -12.52
CA LEU A 30 -9.02 7.24 -12.05
C LEU A 30 -9.01 7.50 -10.54
N ILE A 31 -9.98 8.28 -10.03
CA ILE A 31 -10.08 8.57 -8.58
C ILE A 31 -10.32 7.29 -7.78
N ARG A 32 -11.18 6.39 -8.26
CA ARG A 32 -11.48 5.13 -7.57
C ARG A 32 -10.24 4.24 -7.49
N GLU A 33 -9.48 4.16 -8.57
CA GLU A 33 -8.25 3.36 -8.62
C GLU A 33 -7.15 3.97 -7.74
N ALA A 34 -6.96 5.29 -7.79
CA ALA A 34 -6.04 6.00 -6.90
C ALA A 34 -6.39 5.77 -5.41
N LEU A 35 -7.67 5.85 -5.06
CA LEU A 35 -8.12 5.59 -3.69
C LEU A 35 -7.90 4.14 -3.27
N ARG A 36 -8.17 3.17 -4.17
CA ARG A 36 -7.91 1.75 -3.92
C ARG A 36 -6.43 1.52 -3.62
N ARG A 37 -5.53 2.07 -4.43
CA ARG A 37 -4.07 1.96 -4.21
C ARG A 37 -3.65 2.58 -2.89
N TYR A 38 -4.13 3.79 -2.59
CA TYR A 38 -3.83 4.46 -1.32
C TYR A 38 -4.24 3.62 -0.09
N ILE A 39 -5.44 3.03 -0.12
CA ILE A 39 -5.93 2.16 0.97
C ILE A 39 -5.03 0.92 1.10
N ALA A 40 -4.76 0.22 0.00
CA ALA A 40 -3.92 -0.98 0.00
C ALA A 40 -2.51 -0.70 0.52
N GLU A 41 -1.88 0.40 0.09
CA GLU A 41 -0.58 0.80 0.60
C GLU A 41 -0.62 1.17 2.09
N ARG A 42 -1.70 1.82 2.55
CA ARG A 42 -1.87 2.16 3.97
C ARG A 42 -1.96 0.90 4.83
N GLU A 43 -2.64 -0.12 4.35
CA GLU A 43 -2.72 -1.44 5.00
C GLU A 43 -1.36 -2.14 5.00
N LEU A 44 -0.65 -2.15 3.87
CA LEU A 44 0.69 -2.74 3.75
C LEU A 44 1.69 -2.06 4.71
N ARG A 45 1.67 -0.72 4.79
CA ARG A 45 2.51 0.04 5.75
C ARG A 45 2.18 -0.33 7.20
N HIS A 46 0.93 -0.61 7.51
CA HIS A 46 0.54 -1.06 8.84
C HIS A 46 1.08 -2.45 9.14
N LEU A 47 0.92 -3.40 8.21
CA LEU A 47 1.46 -4.75 8.32
C LEU A 47 2.98 -4.75 8.46
N GLN A 48 3.67 -3.92 7.66
CA GLN A 48 5.12 -3.77 7.73
C GLN A 48 5.59 -3.29 9.11
N ARG A 49 4.94 -2.25 9.68
CA ARG A 49 5.29 -1.77 11.03
C ARG A 49 5.10 -2.86 12.09
N TYR A 50 3.98 -3.58 12.02
CA TYR A 50 3.72 -4.71 12.91
C TYR A 50 4.79 -5.80 12.77
N GLY A 51 5.09 -6.22 11.54
CA GLY A 51 6.08 -7.25 11.22
C GLY A 51 7.47 -6.87 11.68
N MET A 52 7.94 -5.64 11.40
CA MET A 52 9.24 -5.13 11.85
C MET A 52 9.35 -5.12 13.37
N LYS A 53 8.29 -4.71 14.08
CA LYS A 53 8.25 -4.76 15.54
C LYS A 53 8.41 -6.20 16.04
N LYS A 54 7.69 -7.15 15.45
CA LYS A 54 7.78 -8.58 15.81
C LYS A 54 9.12 -9.22 15.49
N ALA A 55 9.69 -8.94 14.32
CA ALA A 55 11.02 -9.41 13.95
C ALA A 55 12.06 -8.92 14.98
N LYS A 56 12.01 -7.64 15.35
CA LYS A 56 12.89 -7.08 16.38
C LYS A 56 12.71 -7.72 17.75
N GLU A 57 11.47 -7.94 18.19
CA GLU A 57 11.17 -8.61 19.47
C GLU A 57 11.71 -10.04 19.52
N LEU A 58 11.76 -10.73 18.38
CA LEU A 58 12.21 -12.11 18.25
C LEU A 58 13.68 -12.25 17.82
N GLY A 59 14.38 -11.13 17.56
CA GLY A 59 15.75 -11.14 17.06
C GLY A 59 15.90 -11.73 15.65
N LEU A 60 14.84 -11.68 14.84
CA LEU A 60 14.83 -12.24 13.49
C LEU A 60 15.41 -11.27 12.47
N THR A 61 16.09 -11.85 11.49
CA THR A 61 16.72 -11.19 10.35
C THR A 61 16.13 -11.68 9.03
N GLU A 62 16.55 -11.11 7.90
CA GLU A 62 16.09 -11.55 6.58
C GLU A 62 16.60 -12.97 6.26
N GLU A 63 17.81 -13.29 6.71
CA GLU A 63 18.46 -14.59 6.55
C GLU A 63 17.67 -15.72 7.23
N ASP A 64 16.90 -15.41 8.27
CA ASP A 64 16.04 -16.37 8.97
C ASP A 64 14.80 -16.79 8.16
N VAL A 65 14.40 -16.01 7.16
CA VAL A 65 13.13 -16.21 6.44
C VAL A 65 13.06 -17.60 5.79
N GLN A 66 14.13 -18.02 5.10
CA GLN A 66 14.14 -19.31 4.41
C GLN A 66 14.00 -20.46 5.41
N ARG A 67 14.76 -20.41 6.51
CA ARG A 67 14.71 -21.43 7.57
C ARG A 67 13.31 -21.51 8.19
N LEU A 68 12.68 -20.38 8.51
CA LEU A 68 11.33 -20.35 9.10
C LEU A 68 10.26 -20.91 8.15
N ILE A 69 10.38 -20.67 6.85
CA ILE A 69 9.46 -21.24 5.85
C ILE A 69 9.60 -22.76 5.78
N ASP A 70 10.84 -23.26 5.77
CA ASP A 70 11.11 -24.70 5.71
C ASP A 70 10.63 -25.41 6.98
N GLU A 71 10.88 -24.82 8.15
CA GLU A 71 10.35 -25.29 9.44
C GLU A 71 8.82 -25.38 9.41
N TYR A 72 8.12 -24.31 9.00
CA TYR A 72 6.66 -24.30 8.91
C TYR A 72 6.12 -25.35 7.93
N ARG A 73 6.72 -25.49 6.75
CA ARG A 73 6.31 -26.51 5.77
C ARG A 73 6.50 -27.92 6.29
N ALA A 74 7.60 -28.19 6.99
CA ALA A 74 7.86 -29.48 7.63
C ALA A 74 6.84 -29.78 8.73
N GLU A 75 6.48 -28.78 9.55
CA GLU A 75 5.41 -28.93 10.55
C GLU A 75 4.07 -29.29 9.90
N GLN A 76 3.67 -28.60 8.82
CA GLN A 76 2.42 -28.89 8.11
C GLN A 76 2.39 -30.27 7.44
N ALA A 77 3.54 -30.79 6.99
CA ALA A 77 3.62 -32.12 6.39
C ALA A 77 3.54 -33.26 7.42
N ASN A 78 3.81 -32.95 8.69
CA ASN A 78 3.81 -33.90 9.81
C ASN A 78 2.55 -33.81 10.69
N ALA A 79 1.63 -32.90 10.39
CA ALA A 79 0.36 -32.68 11.08
C ALA A 79 -0.81 -33.43 10.41
#